data_AF-A0A672QZL3-F1
#
_entry.id   AF-A0A672QZL3-F1
#
_cell.length_a   1.000
_cell.length_b   1.000
_cell.length_c   1.000
_cell.angle_alpha   90.00
_cell.angle_beta   90.00
_cell.angle_gamma   90.00
#
_symmetry.space_group_name_H-M   'P 1'
#
loop_
_entity.id
_entity.type
_entity.pdbx_description
1 polymer ?
#
loop_
_entity_poly.entity_id
_entity_poly.type
_entity_poly.pdbx_seq_one_letter_code
_entity_poly.pdbx_strand_id
1 'polypeptide(L)'
;MSSSLSDLKHSVGLLRSSLQTLSYKLSFTNLLTPGCTESDWIPFRNSCYLFSHDTMNWTKAKDYCEEKGALLLKIEAGSEKEWVRP
;
A
#
# COMPACT_ATOMS: atom_id res chain seq x y z
N MET A 1 28.36 7.28 38.68
CA MET A 1 27.85 8.19 37.62
C MET A 1 28.15 7.72 36.21
N SER A 2 29.21 6.92 35.97
CA SER A 2 29.57 6.40 34.65
C SER A 2 28.64 5.27 34.14
N SER A 3 28.14 4.42 35.03
CA SER A 3 27.26 3.28 34.68
C SER A 3 25.94 3.72 34.05
N SER A 4 25.27 4.71 34.64
CA SER A 4 24.01 5.24 34.09
C SER A 4 24.18 5.86 32.70
N LEU A 5 25.35 6.43 32.40
CA LEU A 5 25.65 6.97 31.08
C LEU A 5 25.91 5.87 30.04
N SER A 6 26.56 4.76 30.43
CA SER A 6 26.71 3.60 29.54
C SER A 6 25.37 2.92 29.26
N ASP A 7 24.49 2.82 30.27
CA ASP A 7 23.16 2.22 30.12
C ASP A 7 22.28 3.04 29.19
N LEU A 8 22.35 4.37 29.30
CA LEU A 8 21.65 5.28 28.40
C LEU A 8 22.16 5.16 26.96
N LYS A 9 23.48 5.10 26.74
CA LYS A 9 24.06 4.90 25.40
C LYS A 9 23.65 3.56 24.78
N HIS A 10 23.63 2.50 25.57
CA HIS A 10 23.18 1.19 25.13
C HIS A 10 21.71 1.22 24.70
N SER A 11 20.85 1.81 25.53
CA SER A 11 19.41 1.94 25.25
C SER A 11 19.14 2.76 23.99
N VAL A 12 19.85 3.87 23.80
CA VAL A 12 19.77 4.68 22.57
C VAL A 12 20.24 3.89 21.34
N GLY A 13 21.27 3.06 21.48
CA GLY A 13 21.73 2.15 20.41
C GLY A 13 20.65 1.15 20.00
N LEU A 14 19.96 0.53 20.96
CA LEU A 14 18.86 -0.40 20.69
C LEU A 14 17.66 0.28 20.02
N LEU A 15 17.30 1.49 20.46
CA LEU A 15 16.24 2.27 19.84
C LEU A 15 16.59 2.64 18.39
N ARG A 16 17.83 3.04 18.13
CA ARG A 16 18.30 3.35 16.77
C ARG A 16 18.24 2.12 15.86
N SER A 17 18.69 0.96 16.33
CA SER A 17 18.62 -0.30 15.57
C SER A 17 17.18 -0.72 15.28
N SER A 18 16.29 -0.58 16.26
CA SER A 18 14.86 -0.86 16.09
C SER A 18 14.21 0.09 15.07
N LEU A 19 14.52 1.39 15.13
CA LEU A 19 14.04 2.39 14.18
C LEU A 19 14.57 2.17 12.76
N GLN A 20 15.83 1.78 12.62
CA GLN A 20 16.40 1.42 11.32
C GLN A 20 15.73 0.19 10.73
N THR A 21 15.49 -0.84 11.54
CA THR A 21 14.77 -2.04 11.13
C THR A 21 13.33 -1.71 10.70
N LEU A 22 12.64 -0.87 11.47
CA LEU A 22 11.30 -0.42 11.12
C LEU A 22 11.30 0.43 9.85
N SER A 23 12.26 1.35 9.69
CA SER A 23 12.43 2.16 8.49
C SER A 23 12.70 1.30 7.26
N TYR A 24 13.56 0.29 7.36
CA TYR A 24 13.84 -0.66 6.28
C TYR A 24 12.60 -1.48 5.93
N LYS A 25 11.88 -1.98 6.94
CA LYS A 25 10.60 -2.66 6.74
C LYS A 25 9.58 -1.74 6.08
N LEU A 26 9.46 -0.49 6.51
CA LEU A 26 8.58 0.52 5.92
C LEU A 26 8.95 0.88 4.48
N SER A 27 10.25 0.96 4.19
CA SER A 27 10.78 1.20 2.84
C SER A 27 10.49 0.02 1.91
N PHE A 28 10.60 -1.20 2.42
CA PHE A 28 10.18 -2.41 1.71
C PHE A 28 8.65 -2.52 1.60
N THR A 29 7.90 -2.00 2.57
CA THR A 29 6.43 -1.94 2.58
C THR A 29 5.87 -0.64 2.00
N ASN A 30 6.57 0.05 1.09
CA ASN A 30 5.88 0.86 0.07
C ASN A 30 4.83 0.02 -0.72
N LEU A 31 4.84 -1.30 -0.54
CA LEU A 31 3.92 -2.32 -1.07
C LEU A 31 2.67 -2.63 -0.22
N LEU A 32 2.53 -2.11 1.01
CA LEU A 32 1.30 -2.30 1.78
C LEU A 32 0.60 -0.95 1.92
N THR A 33 -0.03 -0.49 0.84
CA THR A 33 -1.32 0.18 1.02
C THR A 33 -2.15 -0.76 1.89
N PRO A 34 -2.51 -0.38 3.12
CA PRO A 34 -3.41 -1.19 3.93
C PRO A 34 -4.72 -1.34 3.13
N GLY A 35 -4.94 -2.50 2.49
CA GLY A 35 -6.11 -2.73 1.64
C GLY A 35 -5.89 -3.58 0.39
N CYS A 36 -4.69 -3.63 -0.21
CA CYS A 36 -4.47 -4.45 -1.42
C CYS A 36 -3.92 -5.85 -1.07
N THR A 37 -4.57 -6.54 -0.14
CA THR A 37 -4.07 -7.83 0.40
C THR A 37 -4.55 -9.05 -0.38
N GLU A 38 -5.55 -8.88 -1.23
CA GLU A 38 -6.09 -9.94 -2.08
C GLU A 38 -5.21 -10.11 -3.33
N SER A 39 -5.01 -11.36 -3.74
CA SER A 39 -4.36 -11.69 -5.02
C SER A 39 -5.10 -10.97 -6.14
N ASP A 40 -4.35 -10.40 -7.09
CA ASP A 40 -4.82 -9.70 -8.30
C ASP A 40 -5.12 -8.19 -8.14
N TRP A 41 -5.09 -7.66 -6.92
CA TRP A 41 -5.15 -6.22 -6.70
C TRP A 41 -3.77 -5.55 -6.88
N ILE A 42 -3.73 -4.52 -7.71
CA ILE A 42 -2.51 -3.78 -8.03
C ILE A 42 -2.49 -2.46 -7.25
N PRO A 43 -1.49 -2.22 -6.38
CA PRO A 43 -1.36 -0.96 -5.66
C PRO A 43 -0.83 0.13 -6.59
N PHE A 44 -1.48 1.29 -6.60
CA PHE A 44 -0.94 2.50 -7.19
C PHE A 44 -1.30 3.70 -6.32
N ARG A 45 -0.27 4.40 -5.82
CA ARG A 45 -0.40 5.50 -4.85
C ARG A 45 -1.20 5.06 -3.61
N ASN A 46 -2.36 5.66 -3.38
CA ASN A 46 -3.19 5.46 -2.20
C ASN A 46 -4.42 4.59 -2.50
N SER A 47 -4.41 3.84 -3.61
CA SER A 47 -5.55 3.08 -4.11
C SER A 47 -5.14 1.68 -4.59
N CYS A 48 -6.10 0.76 -4.57
CA CYS A 48 -5.99 -0.60 -5.10
C CYS A 48 -6.83 -0.71 -6.36
N TYR A 49 -6.29 -1.32 -7.41
CA TYR A 49 -6.96 -1.47 -8.69
C TYR A 49 -7.09 -2.95 -9.05
N LEU A 50 -8.23 -3.33 -9.59
CA LEU A 50 -8.49 -4.67 -10.11
C LEU A 50 -8.93 -4.56 -11.56
N PHE A 51 -8.31 -5.35 -12.44
CA PHE A 51 -8.63 -5.38 -13.86
C PHE A 51 -9.32 -6.70 -14.19
N SER A 52 -10.59 -6.62 -14.59
CA SER A 52 -11.29 -7.77 -15.16
C SER A 52 -10.95 -7.93 -16.64
N HIS A 53 -10.76 -9.18 -17.08
CA HIS A 53 -10.60 -9.51 -18.49
C HIS A 53 -11.95 -9.70 -19.21
N ASP A 54 -13.05 -9.73 -18.47
CA ASP A 54 -14.39 -9.94 -19.03
C ASP A 54 -14.99 -8.65 -19.59
N THR A 55 -15.62 -8.75 -20.76
CA THR A 55 -16.40 -7.64 -21.32
C THR A 55 -17.78 -7.60 -20.67
N MET A 56 -18.07 -6.50 -19.98
CA MET A 56 -19.35 -6.28 -19.29
C MET A 56 -19.99 -4.98 -19.76
N ASN A 57 -21.32 -4.92 -19.74
CA ASN A 57 -22.00 -3.62 -19.82
C ASN A 57 -21.77 -2.83 -18.52
N TRP A 58 -22.05 -1.53 -18.55
CA TRP A 58 -21.73 -0.65 -17.43
C TRP A 58 -22.37 -1.09 -16.10
N THR A 59 -23.64 -1.48 -16.12
CA THR A 59 -24.35 -1.93 -14.92
C THR A 59 -23.70 -3.18 -14.32
N LYS A 60 -23.43 -4.20 -15.14
CA LYS A 60 -22.77 -5.42 -14.69
C LYS A 60 -21.36 -5.16 -14.15
N ALA A 61 -20.61 -4.27 -14.80
CA ALA A 61 -19.26 -3.91 -14.34
C ALA A 61 -19.30 -3.20 -12.97
N LYS A 62 -20.29 -2.32 -12.76
CA LYS A 62 -20.51 -1.68 -11.47
C LYS A 62 -20.84 -2.71 -10.39
N ASP A 63 -21.82 -3.58 -10.65
CA ASP A 63 -22.25 -4.61 -9.70
C ASP A 63 -21.08 -5.56 -9.36
N TYR A 64 -20.28 -5.96 -10.36
CA TYR A 64 -19.07 -6.76 -10.18
C TYR A 64 -18.05 -6.12 -9.24
N CYS A 65 -17.82 -4.80 -9.37
CA CYS A 65 -16.91 -4.09 -8.47
C CYS A 65 -17.48 -4.01 -7.04
N GLU A 66 -18.78 -3.76 -6.89
CA GLU A 66 -19.46 -3.66 -5.60
C GLU A 66 -19.47 -5.00 -4.84
N GLU A 67 -19.66 -6.13 -5.54
CA GLU A 67 -19.54 -7.48 -4.97
C GLU A 67 -18.16 -7.76 -4.35
N LYS A 68 -17.12 -7.06 -4.82
CA LYS A 68 -15.74 -7.15 -4.31
C LYS A 68 -15.42 -6.08 -3.27
N GLY A 69 -16.42 -5.34 -2.80
CA GLY A 69 -16.23 -4.25 -1.85
C GLY A 69 -15.50 -3.03 -2.44
N ALA A 70 -15.55 -2.86 -3.76
CA ALA A 70 -14.85 -1.80 -4.48
C ALA A 70 -15.80 -0.94 -5.33
N LEU A 71 -15.23 0.05 -6.00
CA LEU A 71 -15.94 0.94 -6.90
C LEU A 71 -15.46 0.73 -8.33
N LEU A 72 -16.38 0.84 -9.28
CA LEU A 72 -16.01 0.88 -10.69
C LEU A 72 -15.08 2.08 -10.93
N LEU A 73 -13.95 1.82 -11.59
CA LEU A 73 -12.88 2.80 -11.78
C LEU A 73 -13.40 4.10 -12.41
N LYS A 74 -13.15 5.21 -11.72
CA LYS A 74 -13.32 6.56 -12.23
C LYS A 74 -11.95 7.24 -12.21
N ILE A 75 -11.47 7.64 -13.39
CA ILE A 75 -10.17 8.30 -13.52
C ILE A 75 -10.33 9.77 -13.10
N GLU A 76 -9.67 10.16 -12.02
CA GLU A 76 -9.75 11.52 -11.47
C GLU A 76 -8.49 12.35 -11.74
N ALA A 77 -7.36 11.70 -12.04
CA ALA A 77 -6.08 12.37 -12.29
C ALA A 77 -5.44 11.98 -13.62
N GLY A 78 -4.71 12.92 -14.24
CA GLY A 78 -3.95 12.64 -15.46
C GLY A 78 -2.86 11.57 -15.26
N SER A 79 -2.24 11.52 -14.09
CA SER A 79 -1.25 10.49 -13.74
C SER A 79 -1.88 9.10 -13.59
N GLU A 80 -3.12 9.02 -13.13
CA GLU A 80 -3.87 7.77 -13.06
C GLU A 80 -4.24 7.31 -14.47
N LYS A 81 -4.70 8.22 -15.33
CA LYS A 81 -4.98 7.95 -16.74
C LYS A 81 -3.79 7.32 -17.47
N GLU A 82 -2.60 7.86 -17.25
CA GLU A 82 -1.40 7.36 -17.91
C GLU A 82 -0.96 5.99 -17.39
N TRP A 83 -1.22 5.71 -16.10
CA TRP A 83 -0.89 4.43 -15.49
C TRP A 83 -1.87 3.30 -15.86
N VAL A 84 -3.17 3.59 -15.94
CA VAL A 84 -4.21 2.58 -16.30
C VAL A 84 -4.25 2.24 -17.79
N ARG A 85 -3.38 2.84 -18.60
CA ARG A 85 -3.31 2.55 -20.03
C ARG A 85 -2.74 1.14 -20.25
N PRO A 86 -3.38 0.32 -21.11
CA PRO A 86 -2.83 -0.96 -21.54
C PRO A 86 -1.50 -0.83 -22.26
#